data_AF-A0A6V6Z1E5-F1
#
_entry.id   AF-A0A6V6Z1E5-F1
#
_cell.length_a   1.000
_cell.length_b   1.000
_cell.length_c   1.000
_cell.angle_alpha   90.00
_cell.angle_beta   90.00
_cell.angle_gamma   90.00
#
_symmetry.space_group_name_H-M   'P 1'
#
loop_
_entity.id
_entity.type
_entity.pdbx_description
1 polymer ?
#
loop_
_entity_poly.entity_id
_entity_poly.type
_entity_poly.pdbx_seq_one_letter_code
_entity_poly.pdbx_strand_id
1 'polypeptide(L)' 'MEAIRRIISVKNHSVTVILPEDFTANEVEVIILPVQNDEYKIPQWQIDQVRERTENYLKNPNNVTDIDDFLKEIESEL' A
#
# COMPACT_ATOMS: atom_id res chain seq x y z
N MET A 1 8.53 2.97 10.51
CA MET A 1 8.87 3.46 9.16
C MET A 1 8.11 2.59 8.17
N GLU A 2 7.35 3.20 7.26
CA GLU A 2 6.53 2.47 6.29
C GLU A 2 7.39 1.87 5.17
N ALA A 3 6.92 0.79 4.55
CA ALA A 3 7.63 0.14 3.45
C ALA A 3 7.64 1.06 2.20
N ILE A 4 8.83 1.33 1.65
CA ILE A 4 8.98 2.18 0.46
C ILE A 4 8.78 1.31 -0.80
N ARG A 5 7.68 1.53 -1.54
CA ARG A 5 7.46 0.93 -2.86
C ARG A 5 7.70 1.96 -3.96
N ARG A 6 8.70 1.72 -4.82
CA ARG A 6 9.00 2.57 -6.00
C ARG A 6 9.17 1.72 -7.26
N ILE A 7 8.68 2.23 -8.39
CA ILE A 7 8.93 1.68 -9.72
C ILE A 7 10.15 2.41 -10.29
N ILE A 8 11.25 1.69 -10.50
CA ILE A 8 12.52 2.25 -10.98
C ILE A 8 12.80 1.70 -12.37
N SER A 9 13.14 2.57 -13.32
CA SER A 9 13.54 2.14 -14.66
C SER A 9 14.92 1.48 -14.63
N VAL A 10 15.02 0.31 -15.26
CA VAL A 10 16.30 -0.37 -15.47
C VAL A 10 17.08 0.34 -16.57
N LYS A 11 18.34 0.73 -16.30
CA LYS A 11 19.24 1.33 -17.30
C LYS A 11 20.56 0.55 -17.32
N ASN A 12 20.98 0.09 -18.50
CA ASN A 12 22.22 -0.69 -18.68
C ASN A 12 22.35 -1.86 -17.68
N HIS A 13 21.25 -2.60 -17.46
CA HIS A 13 21.20 -3.73 -16.52
C HIS A 13 21.44 -3.35 -15.04
N SER A 14 21.27 -2.07 -14.70
CA SER A 14 21.48 -1.55 -13.35
C SER A 14 20.24 -0.81 -12.83
N VAL A 15 20.11 -0.81 -11.51
CA VAL A 15 19.11 -0.03 -10.75
C VAL A 15 19.83 0.74 -9.63
N THR A 16 19.40 1.97 -9.37
CA THR A 16 19.93 2.81 -8.29
C THR A 16 18.81 3.14 -7.32
N VAL A 17 18.99 2.75 -6.05
CA VAL A 17 18.08 3.08 -4.96
C VAL A 17 18.78 4.11 -4.08
N ILE A 18 18.15 5.26 -3.90
CA ILE A 18 18.62 6.32 -2.99
C ILE A 18 17.66 6.35 -1.81
N LEU A 19 18.18 6.08 -0.61
CA LEU A 19 17.41 6.11 0.62
C LEU A 19 17.20 7.58 1.06
N PRO A 20 16.06 7.90 1.68
CA PRO A 20 15.85 9.20 2.33
C PRO A 20 16.90 9.50 3.40
N GLU A 21 17.17 10.79 3.67
CA GLU A 21 18.14 11.21 4.70
C GLU A 21 17.75 10.76 6.12
N ASP A 22 16.46 10.57 6.37
CA ASP A 22 15.90 10.13 7.65
C ASP A 22 15.76 8.59 7.77
N PHE A 23 16.26 7.83 6.80
CA PHE A 23 16.30 6.37 6.88
C PHE A 23 17.37 5.90 7.86
N THR A 24 16.93 5.36 9.00
CA THR A 24 17.79 5.04 10.16
C THR A 24 18.02 3.54 10.38
N ALA A 25 17.46 2.67 9.55
CA ALA A 25 17.63 1.23 9.70
C ALA A 25 19.02 0.77 9.23
N ASN A 26 19.56 -0.26 9.89
CA ASN A 26 20.90 -0.77 9.60
C ASN A 26 20.95 -1.71 8.39
N GLU A 27 19.81 -2.28 7.98
CA GLU A 27 19.72 -3.26 6.91
C GLU A 27 18.46 -3.01 6.05
N VAL A 28 18.53 -3.44 4.79
CA VAL A 28 17.43 -3.34 3.83
C VAL A 28 17.33 -4.64 3.05
N GLU A 29 16.15 -5.24 3.01
CA GLU A 29 15.86 -6.37 2.14
C GLU A 29 15.30 -5.86 0.79
N VAL A 30 15.84 -6.36 -0.32
CA VAL A 30 15.43 -5.94 -1.68
C VAL A 30 14.96 -7.15 -2.47
N ILE A 31 13.73 -7.09 -2.98
CA ILE A 31 13.15 -8.08 -3.90
C ILE A 31 13.02 -7.44 -5.28
N ILE A 32 13.76 -7.95 -6.28
CA ILE A 32 13.73 -7.46 -7.67
C ILE A 32 12.90 -8.43 -8.51
N LEU A 33 11.77 -7.94 -9.02
CA LEU A 33 10.92 -8.67 -9.94
C LEU A 33 10.85 -7.90 -11.27
N PRO A 34 10.89 -8.58 -12.43
CA PRO A 34 10.62 -7.92 -13.69
C PRO A 34 9.20 -7.33 -13.63
N VAL A 35 9.04 -6.08 -14.07
CA VAL A 35 7.72 -5.49 -14.20
C VAL A 35 7.00 -6.26 -15.31
N GLN A 36 6.13 -7.19 -14.92
CA GLN A 36 5.16 -7.76 -15.82
C GLN A 36 4.09 -6.68 -16.04
N ASN A 37 3.96 -6.21 -17.28
CA ASN A 37 2.85 -5.32 -17.70
C ASN A 37 1.49 -6.04 -17.70
N ASP A 38 1.42 -7.22 -17.08
CA ASP A 38 0.14 -7.83 -16.75
C ASP A 38 -0.46 -6.98 -15.64
N GLU A 39 -1.65 -6.42 -15.91
CA GLU A 39 -2.47 -5.65 -14.98
C GLU A 39 -2.21 -6.09 -13.53
N TYR A 40 -1.77 -5.14 -12.68
CA TYR A 40 -1.49 -5.42 -11.27
C TYR A 40 -2.57 -6.33 -10.68
N LYS A 41 -2.23 -7.60 -10.46
CA LYS A 41 -3.18 -8.59 -9.94
C LYS A 41 -3.26 -8.40 -8.44
N ILE A 42 -4.38 -7.84 -8.00
CA ILE A 42 -4.72 -7.69 -6.58
C ILE A 42 -4.64 -9.08 -5.93
N PRO A 43 -3.81 -9.29 -4.89
CA PRO A 43 -3.75 -10.55 -4.16
C PRO A 43 -5.11 -10.97 -3.61
N GLN A 44 -5.40 -12.28 -3.61
CA GLN A 44 -6.70 -12.79 -3.17
C GLN A 44 -7.06 -12.35 -1.74
N TRP A 45 -6.09 -12.26 -0.84
CA TRP A 45 -6.32 -11.81 0.53
C TRP A 45 -6.84 -10.37 0.61
N GLN A 46 -6.42 -9.47 -0.30
CA GLN A 46 -6.93 -8.10 -0.36
C GLN A 46 -8.37 -8.08 -0.84
N ILE A 47 -8.69 -8.89 -1.86
CA ILE A 47 -10.06 -9.08 -2.35
C ILE A 47 -10.95 -9.62 -1.23
N ASP A 48 -10.46 -10.60 -0.47
CA ASP A 48 -11.18 -11.22 0.64
C ASP A 48 -11.47 -10.21 1.75
N GLN A 49 -10.49 -9.38 2.12
CA GLN A 49 -10.65 -8.33 3.11
C GLN A 49 -11.67 -7.26 2.69
N VAL A 50 -11.61 -6.77 1.43
CA VAL A 50 -12.56 -5.79 0.93
C VAL A 50 -13.98 -6.37 0.91
N ARG A 51 -14.11 -7.62 0.48
CA ARG A 51 -15.40 -8.34 0.46
C ARG A 51 -15.98 -8.50 1.86
N GLU A 52 -15.18 -8.97 2.83
CA GLU A 52 -15.61 -9.13 4.22
C GLU A 52 -16.11 -7.80 4.82
N ARG A 53 -15.35 -6.71 4.63
CA ARG A 53 -15.74 -5.37 5.08
C ARG A 53 -17.04 -4.90 4.44
N THR A 54 -17.19 -5.14 3.13
CA THR A 54 -18.40 -4.77 2.38
C THR A 54 -19.62 -5.53 2.88
N GLU A 55 -19.50 -6.84 3.10
CA GLU A 55 -20.58 -7.65 3.64
C GLU A 55 -20.98 -7.24 5.06
N ASN A 56 -19.99 -6.91 5.90
CA ASN A 56 -20.22 -6.41 7.26
C ASN A 56 -20.93 -5.05 7.26
N TYR A 57 -20.52 -4.13 6.38
CA TYR A 57 -21.18 -2.85 6.16
C TYR A 57 -22.65 -3.03 5.73
N LEU A 58 -22.90 -3.86 4.71
CA LEU A 58 -24.25 -4.08 4.19
C LEU A 58 -25.20 -4.69 5.23
N LYS A 59 -24.69 -5.51 6.15
CA LYS A 59 -25.48 -6.12 7.24
C LYS A 59 -25.79 -5.12 8.36
N ASN A 60 -24.92 -4.14 8.63
CA ASN A 60 -25.13 -3.16 9.67
C ASN A 60 -24.54 -1.78 9.31
N PRO A 61 -25.18 -1.04 8.37
CA PRO A 61 -24.61 0.18 7.80
C PRO A 61 -24.53 1.36 8.78
N ASN A 62 -25.21 1.28 9.93
CA ASN A 62 -25.17 2.30 10.98
C ASN A 62 -24.05 2.07 12.00
N ASN A 63 -23.35 0.94 11.93
CA ASN A 63 -22.26 0.58 12.87
C ASN A 63 -20.88 0.78 12.24
N VAL A 64 -20.76 1.82 11.42
CA VAL A 64 -19.54 2.12 10.67
C VAL A 64 -18.86 3.26 11.40
N THR A 65 -18.29 2.94 12.55
CA THR A 65 -17.53 3.89 13.37
C THR A 65 -16.31 4.44 12.63
N ASP A 66 -15.82 3.73 11.61
CA ASP A 66 -14.57 4.06 10.92
C ASP A 66 -14.72 5.10 9.81
N ILE A 67 -15.90 5.34 9.24
CA ILE A 67 -16.04 6.33 8.15
C ILE A 67 -15.96 7.76 8.70
N ASP A 68 -16.63 8.05 9.81
CA ASP A 68 -16.60 9.38 10.42
C ASP A 68 -15.19 9.73 10.94
N ASP A 69 -14.48 8.75 11.51
CA ASP A 69 -13.11 8.95 11.97
C ASP A 69 -12.10 9.03 10.81
N PHE A 70 -12.28 8.24 9.75
CA PHE A 70 -11.50 8.36 8.51
C PHE A 70 -11.69 9.72 7.82
N LEU A 71 -12.91 10.24 7.77
CA LEU A 71 -13.19 11.56 7.20
C LEU A 71 -12.58 12.69 8.03
N LYS A 72 -12.61 12.59 9.36
CA LYS A 72 -11.91 13.53 10.25
C LYS A 72 -10.40 13.50 10.06
N GLU A 73 -9.82 12.32 9.86
CA GLU A 73 -8.38 12.18 9.62
C GLU A 73 -7.98 12.92 8.32
N ILE A 74 -8.74 12.74 7.23
CA ILE A 74 -8.53 13.48 5.98
C ILE A 74 -8.71 14.99 6.16
N GLU A 75 -9.75 15.44 6.88
CA GLU A 75 -9.95 16.87 7.15
C GLU A 75 -8.83 17.46 8.01
N SER A 76 -8.21 16.68 8.89
CA SER A 76 -7.10 17.14 9.73
C SER A 76 -5.75 17.22 9.00
N GLU A 77 -5.62 16.52 7.87
CA GLU A 77 -4.44 16.52 7.01
C GLU A 77 -4.50 17.57 5.88
N LEU A 78 -5.63 18.26 5.71
CA LEU A 78 -5.85 19.36 4.76
C LEU A 78 -5.62 20.74 5.41
#